data_AF-A0AAE9B0L9-F1
#
_entry.id   AF-A0AAE9B0L9-F1
#
_cell.length_a   1.000
_cell.length_b   1.000
_cell.length_c   1.000
_cell.angle_alpha   90.00
_cell.angle_beta   90.00
_cell.angle_gamma   90.00
#
_symmetry.space_group_name_H-M   'P 1'
#
loop_
_entity.id
_entity.type
_entity.pdbx_description
1 polymer ?
#
loop_
_entity_poly.entity_id
_entity_poly.type
_entity_poly.pdbx_seq_one_letter_code
_entity_poly.pdbx_strand_id
1 'polypeptide(L)' 'MAGLLVCAIDGTTMTVPDSPANLAEYTKHRCNNGGSGYPALRLLVLVSCGTRTVLDAVFGPTADGENLNDRVKPP' A
#
# COMPACT_ATOMS: atom_id res chain seq x y z
N MET A 1 13.95 26.75 -22.78
CA MET A 1 14.43 25.60 -21.99
C MET A 1 13.30 25.16 -21.08
N ALA A 2 12.89 23.89 -21.09
CA ALA A 2 11.96 23.35 -20.10
C ALA A 2 12.77 22.59 -19.06
N GLY A 3 12.55 22.87 -17.77
CA GLY A 3 13.19 22.17 -16.66
C GLY A 3 12.54 20.80 -16.40
N LEU A 4 13.25 19.92 -15.71
CA LEU A 4 12.69 18.66 -15.20
C LEU A 4 11.78 18.92 -13.99
N LEU A 5 10.79 18.04 -13.80
CA LEU A 5 9.95 18.05 -12.60
C LEU A 5 10.71 17.42 -11.43
N VAL A 6 10.62 18.07 -10.27
CA VAL A 6 10.98 17.43 -8.99
C VAL A 6 9.79 16.60 -8.55
N CYS A 7 10.01 15.29 -8.39
CA CYS A 7 8.99 14.34 -7.99
C CYS A 7 9.38 13.59 -6.72
N ALA A 8 8.39 13.14 -5.97
CA ALA A 8 8.54 12.23 -4.84
C ALA A 8 7.67 10.99 -5.05
N ILE A 9 8.14 9.88 -4.49
CA ILE A 9 7.37 8.65 -4.36
C ILE A 9 7.15 8.44 -2.86
N ASP A 10 5.91 8.21 -2.46
CA ASP A 10 5.56 7.89 -1.07
C ASP A 10 4.58 6.71 -1.01
N GLY A 11 4.76 5.86 0.00
CA GLY A 11 3.97 4.65 0.22
C GLY A 11 3.22 4.73 1.54
N THR A 12 1.89 4.65 1.49
CA THR A 12 1.04 4.66 2.69
C THR A 12 0.17 3.41 2.75
N THR A 13 -0.08 2.90 3.96
CA THR A 13 -0.96 1.73 4.18
C THR A 13 -2.37 2.18 4.53
N MET A 14 -3.38 1.53 3.96
CA MET A 14 -4.80 1.86 4.14
C MET A 14 -5.61 0.60 4.43
N THR A 15 -6.58 0.67 5.33
CA THR A 15 -7.53 -0.43 5.56
C THR A 15 -8.65 -0.42 4.53
N VAL A 16 -9.08 -1.59 4.08
CA VAL A 16 -10.23 -1.75 3.17
C VAL A 16 -11.34 -2.60 3.82
N PRO A 17 -12.60 -2.49 3.36
CA PRO A 17 -13.70 -3.28 3.93
C PRO A 17 -13.40 -4.78 3.92
N ASP A 18 -13.85 -5.48 4.97
CA ASP A 18 -13.70 -6.93 5.11
C ASP A 18 -14.72 -7.67 4.22
N SER A 19 -14.42 -7.74 2.93
CA SER A 19 -15.24 -8.41 1.92
C SER A 19 -14.49 -9.59 1.30
N PRO A 20 -15.19 -10.64 0.82
CA PRO A 20 -14.53 -11.76 0.14
C PRO A 20 -13.66 -11.33 -1.06
N ALA A 21 -14.08 -10.30 -1.80
CA ALA A 21 -13.31 -9.76 -2.92
C ALA A 21 -12.01 -9.10 -2.46
N ASN A 22 -12.05 -8.32 -1.38
CA ASN A 22 -10.85 -7.69 -0.84
C ASN A 22 -9.92 -8.70 -0.20
N LEU A 23 -10.45 -9.73 0.47
CA LEU A 23 -9.66 -10.81 1.07
C LEU A 23 -8.98 -11.73 0.06
N ALA A 24 -9.47 -11.76 -1.18
CA ALA A 24 -8.82 -12.51 -2.26
C ALA A 24 -7.49 -11.86 -2.70
N GLU A 25 -7.35 -10.55 -2.50
CA GLU A 25 -6.20 -9.75 -2.96
C GLU A 25 -5.34 -9.24 -1.79
N TYR A 26 -5.97 -8.88 -0.67
CA TYR A 26 -5.35 -8.21 0.47
C TYR A 26 -5.45 -9.04 1.73
N THR A 27 -4.44 -8.96 2.60
CA THR A 27 -4.36 -9.75 3.83
C THR A 27 -4.59 -8.90 5.07
N LYS A 28 -5.03 -9.57 6.14
CA LYS A 28 -5.11 -8.98 7.48
C LYS A 28 -3.72 -9.04 8.11
N HIS A 29 -3.24 -7.89 8.60
CA HIS A 29 -1.95 -7.79 9.27
C HIS A 29 -1.93 -8.65 10.53
N ARG A 30 -0.79 -9.24 10.86
CA ARG A 30 -0.62 -10.05 12.08
C ARG A 30 -0.51 -9.15 13.31
N CYS A 31 -1.42 -9.31 14.25
CA CYS A 31 -1.40 -8.64 15.55
C CYS A 31 -1.15 -9.65 16.69
N ASN A 32 -0.81 -9.14 17.88
CA ASN A 32 -0.53 -9.98 19.05
C ASN A 32 -1.72 -10.88 19.47
N ASN A 33 -2.95 -10.49 19.10
CA ASN A 33 -4.18 -11.18 19.45
C ASN A 33 -4.90 -11.83 18.23
N GLY A 34 -4.18 -12.08 17.13
CA GLY A 34 -4.76 -12.61 15.88
C GLY A 34 -4.56 -11.67 14.70
N GLY A 35 -5.41 -11.75 13.67
CA GLY A 35 -5.36 -10.82 12.53
C GLY A 35 -5.99 -9.46 12.83
N SER A 36 -5.63 -8.43 12.07
CA SER A 36 -6.32 -7.13 12.09
C SER A 36 -7.81 -7.29 11.76
N GLY A 37 -8.65 -6.38 12.26
CA GLY A 37 -10.11 -6.41 12.00
C GLY A 37 -10.44 -6.26 10.50
N TYR A 38 -9.61 -5.54 9.76
CA TYR A 38 -9.76 -5.29 8.33
C TYR A 38 -8.48 -5.64 7.57
N PRO A 39 -8.57 -6.15 6.34
CA PRO A 39 -7.41 -6.27 5.47
C PRO A 39 -6.83 -4.88 5.13
N ALA A 40 -5.55 -4.85 4.78
CA ALA A 40 -4.85 -3.62 4.43
C ALA A 40 -4.21 -3.73 3.03
N LEU A 41 -4.15 -2.59 2.33
CA LEU A 41 -3.42 -2.41 1.09
C LEU A 41 -2.33 -1.35 1.27
N ARG A 42 -1.35 -1.35 0.36
CA ARG A 42 -0.38 -0.28 0.18
C ARG A 42 -0.77 0.57 -1.03
N LEU A 43 -0.86 1.87 -0.83
CA LEU A 43 -1.00 2.88 -1.86
C LEU A 43 0.37 3.52 -2.09
N LEU A 44 0.91 3.39 -3.30
CA LEU A 44 2.13 4.06 -3.72
C LEU A 44 1.75 5.23 -4.63
N VAL A 45 2.23 6.43 -4.33
CA VAL A 45 1.88 7.67 -5.05
C VAL A 45 3.13 8.33 -5.60
N LEU A 46 3.09 8.69 -6.88
CA LEU A 46 4.06 9.59 -7.52
C LEU A 46 3.47 11.00 -7.53
N VAL A 47 4.17 11.97 -6.92
CA VAL A 47 3.69 13.35 -6.78
C VAL A 47 4.72 14.35 -7.33
N SER A 48 4.25 15.40 -8.02
CA SER A 48 5.08 16.56 -8.34
C SER A 48 5.23 17.45 -7.09
N CYS A 49 6.46 17.70 -6.66
CA CYS A 49 6.71 18.41 -5.40
C CYS A 49 6.33 19.90 -5.46
N GLY A 50 6.49 20.52 -6.63
CA GLY A 50 6.23 21.96 -6.81
C GLY A 50 4.74 22.34 -6.77
N THR A 51 3.87 21.47 -7.31
CA THR A 51 2.41 21.72 -7.41
C THR A 51 1.58 20.79 -6.55
N ARG A 52 2.21 19.82 -5.87
CA ARG A 52 1.54 18.77 -5.08
C ARG A 52 0.53 17.97 -5.89
N THR A 53 0.80 17.78 -7.19
CA THR A 53 -0.10 17.07 -8.11
C THR A 53 0.24 15.59 -8.11
N VAL A 54 -0.77 14.73 -7.94
CA VAL A 54 -0.62 13.29 -8.14
C VAL A 54 -0.45 13.02 -9.64
N LEU A 55 0.66 12.38 -9.99
CA LEU A 55 0.98 11.99 -11.36
C LEU A 55 0.55 10.55 -11.64
N ASP A 56 0.74 9.66 -10.67
CA ASP A 56 0.33 8.25 -10.75
C ASP A 56 0.12 7.68 -9.34
N ALA A 57 -0.72 6.65 -9.24
CA ALA A 57 -0.98 5.93 -8.01
C ALA A 57 -1.32 4.47 -8.28
N VAL A 58 -0.69 3.56 -7.54
CA VAL A 58 -0.95 2.12 -7.61
C VAL A 58 -1.32 1.56 -6.24
N PHE A 59 -2.28 0.62 -6.24
CA PHE A 59 -2.69 -0.15 -5.08
C PHE A 59 -2.07 -1.54 -5.17
N GLY A 60 -1.55 -2.06 -4.06
CA GLY A 60 -1.02 -3.41 -3.99
C GLY A 60 -1.11 -4.02 -2.59
N PRO A 61 -0.87 -5.33 -2.45
CA PRO A 61 -0.81 -6.00 -1.15
C PRO A 61 0.28 -5.44 -0.24
N THR A 62 0.06 -5.43 1.07
CA THR A 62 1.11 -5.06 2.04
C THR A 62 2.23 -6.11 2.14
N ALA A 63 1.95 -7.34 1.68
CA ALA A 63 2.89 -8.45 1.58
C ALA A 63 3.92 -8.29 0.44
N ASP A 64 3.71 -7.32 -0.44
CA ASP A 64 4.63 -6.93 -1.50
C ASP A 64 5.42 -5.67 -1.11
N GLY A 65 6.71 -5.67 -1.43
CA GLY A 65 7.66 -4.60 -1.09
C GLY A 65 8.70 -5.02 -0.04
N GLU A 66 9.40 -4.04 0.54
CA GLU A 66 10.51 -4.29 1.48
C GLU A 66 10.07 -4.77 2.86
N ASN A 67 8.88 -4.34 3.29
CA ASN A 67 8.31 -4.65 4.60
C ASN A 67 7.48 -5.94 4.53
N LEU A 68 8.16 -7.08 4.50
CA LEU A 68 7.56 -8.40 4.28
C LEU A 68 6.93 -9.03 5.53
N ASN A 69 6.74 -8.27 6.61
CA ASN A 69 6.24 -8.78 7.89
C ASN A 69 4.83 -9.41 7.80
N ASP A 70 4.08 -9.10 6.75
CA ASP A 70 2.77 -9.67 6.45
C ASP A 70 2.80 -10.93 5.59
N ARG A 71 3.99 -11.41 5.15
CA ARG A 71 4.10 -12.72 4.52
C ARG A 71 3.72 -13.78 5.55
N VAL A 72 2.52 -14.35 5.39
CA VAL A 72 2.15 -15.59 6.04
C VAL A 72 3.22 -16.62 5.67
N LYS A 73 4.00 -17.06 6.67
CA LYS A 73 4.94 -18.18 6.48
C LYS A 73 4.12 -19.37 5.95
N PRO A 74 4.46 -19.97 4.79
CA PRO A 74 3.80 -21.20 4.37
C PRO A 74 4.00 -22.28 5.45
N PRO A 75 3.08 -23.26 5.55
CA PRO A 75 3.15 -24.33 6.54
C PRO A 75 4.51 -25.04 6.54
#